data_AF-A0A1S7TKR0-F1
#
_entry.id   AF-A0A1S7TKR0-F1
#
_cell.length_a   1.000
_cell.length_b   1.000
_cell.length_c   1.000
_cell.angle_alpha   90.00
_cell.angle_beta   90.00
_cell.angle_gamma   90.00
#
_symmetry.space_group_name_H-M   'P 1'
#
loop_
_entity.id
_entity.type
_entity.pdbx_description
1 polymer ?
#
loop_
_entity_poly.entity_id
_entity_poly.type
_entity_poly.pdbx_seq_one_letter_code
_entity_poly.pdbx_strand_id
1 'polypeptide(L)'
;MPVAAFASDGPLRPFKDELFSAQTVLSTADGGASEVIDYQEMRDINGRDEVPERRVKRQYVDMTPKKAQALESVSVEGRALEVGRVGPASGQAFTVIFIHGRGGDRRLGMNDYTFGGNFNRLKNLAVANGGTYYAPSVRSFDENGVADVAALIADAAKKSGGKPVILTCASMGSFICYGISRDKAAVANLKGMAILGGAVDPDFPKSVFARAKKPVWFTHGSADKVYSADQQATIFRSLLKAGEPARFTRYETGSHGTPVRMTDWRAVLNWILSR
;
A
#
# COMPACT_ATOMS: atom_id res chain seq x y z
N MET A 1 26.89 -13.28 -2.64
CA MET A 1 26.76 -11.97 -3.31
C MET A 1 25.34 -11.47 -3.03
N PRO A 2 25.13 -10.35 -2.33
CA PRO A 2 23.80 -9.76 -2.23
C PRO A 2 23.32 -9.43 -3.64
N VAL A 3 22.13 -9.91 -3.99
CA VAL A 3 21.50 -9.66 -5.28
C VAL A 3 20.65 -8.41 -5.10
N ALA A 4 20.87 -7.39 -5.95
CA ALA A 4 19.95 -6.27 -6.01
C ALA A 4 18.57 -6.78 -6.45
N ALA A 5 17.48 -6.29 -5.86
CA ALA A 5 16.16 -6.56 -6.40
C ALA A 5 16.10 -6.04 -7.85
N PHE A 6 16.13 -6.95 -8.83
CA PHE A 6 16.08 -6.59 -10.23
C PHE A 6 14.67 -6.15 -10.63
N ALA A 7 14.62 -5.27 -11.63
CA ALA A 7 13.48 -4.57 -12.20
C ALA A 7 12.13 -5.27 -11.97
N SER A 8 11.17 -4.55 -11.41
CA SER A 8 9.79 -5.01 -11.36
C SER A 8 9.22 -5.11 -12.77
N ASP A 9 9.31 -6.28 -13.40
CA ASP A 9 8.56 -6.57 -14.62
C ASP A 9 7.08 -6.37 -14.35
N GLY A 10 6.41 -5.60 -15.22
CA GLY A 10 4.99 -5.31 -15.09
C GLY A 10 4.56 -4.06 -15.85
N PRO A 11 3.26 -3.74 -15.80
CA PRO A 11 2.65 -2.77 -16.71
C PRO A 11 3.02 -1.31 -16.42
N LEU A 12 3.56 -0.98 -15.24
CA LEU A 12 3.85 0.39 -14.85
C LEU A 12 5.25 0.83 -15.29
N ARG A 13 5.30 2.00 -15.94
CA ARG A 13 6.53 2.73 -16.21
C ARG A 13 7.25 3.11 -14.91
N PRO A 14 8.59 3.11 -14.89
CA PRO A 14 9.39 3.42 -13.71
C PRO A 14 9.18 4.85 -13.21
N PHE A 15 9.38 5.05 -11.90
CA PHE A 15 9.49 6.38 -11.32
C PHE A 15 10.47 6.37 -10.14
N LYS A 16 11.66 6.96 -10.37
CA LYS A 16 12.77 7.05 -9.41
C LYS A 16 13.22 5.72 -8.83
N ASP A 17 13.21 4.65 -9.62
CA ASP A 17 13.52 3.30 -9.13
C ASP A 17 14.94 3.18 -8.55
N GLU A 18 15.92 3.90 -9.10
CA GLU A 18 17.29 3.96 -8.54
C GLU A 18 17.32 4.38 -7.07
N LEU A 19 16.36 5.21 -6.62
CA LEU A 19 16.29 5.73 -5.26
C LEU A 19 15.43 4.88 -4.31
N PHE A 20 14.54 4.03 -4.83
CA PHE A 20 13.52 3.37 -4.01
C PHE A 20 13.43 1.85 -4.22
N SER A 21 13.93 1.32 -5.34
CA SER A 21 13.90 -0.10 -5.69
C SER A 21 15.26 -0.79 -5.51
N ALA A 22 16.35 -0.04 -5.36
CA ALA A 22 17.70 -0.56 -5.10
C ALA A 22 17.89 -1.02 -3.64
N GLN A 23 17.03 -1.92 -3.17
CA GLN A 23 17.08 -2.49 -1.82
C GLN A 23 17.96 -3.74 -1.80
N THR A 24 18.79 -3.87 -0.77
CA THR A 24 19.62 -5.06 -0.55
C THR A 24 18.79 -6.18 0.06
N VAL A 25 18.67 -7.29 -0.66
CA VAL A 25 18.00 -8.51 -0.17
C VAL A 25 19.01 -9.33 0.64
N LEU A 26 18.73 -9.54 1.93
CA LEU A 26 19.52 -10.40 2.83
C LEU A 26 19.23 -11.88 2.58
N SER A 27 17.96 -12.22 2.39
CA SER A 27 17.54 -13.60 2.09
C SER A 27 16.21 -13.62 1.35
N THR A 28 16.01 -14.70 0.60
CA THR A 28 14.77 -15.01 -0.11
C THR A 28 14.33 -16.41 0.31
N ALA A 29 13.04 -16.60 0.58
CA ALA A 29 12.47 -17.88 0.96
C ALA A 29 11.10 -18.10 0.29
N ASP A 30 10.44 -19.21 0.63
CA ASP A 30 9.08 -19.53 0.18
C ASP A 30 8.93 -19.52 -1.36
N GLY A 31 9.94 -20.05 -2.07
CA GLY A 31 9.96 -20.07 -3.54
C GLY A 31 10.01 -18.69 -4.20
N GLY A 32 10.53 -17.67 -3.49
CA GLY A 32 10.57 -16.28 -3.96
C GLY A 32 9.36 -15.45 -3.52
N ALA A 33 8.46 -16.00 -2.71
CA ALA A 33 7.32 -15.28 -2.16
C ALA A 33 7.66 -14.44 -0.92
N SER A 34 8.80 -14.71 -0.26
CA SER A 34 9.25 -13.92 0.89
C SER A 34 10.68 -13.44 0.76
N GLU A 35 10.91 -12.19 1.21
CA GLU A 35 12.21 -11.54 1.18
C GLU A 35 12.47 -10.83 2.51
N VAL A 36 13.72 -10.92 2.97
CA VAL A 36 14.24 -10.09 4.07
C VAL A 36 15.13 -9.02 3.46
N ILE A 37 14.81 -7.76 3.72
CA ILE A 37 15.53 -6.60 3.24
C ILE A 37 16.43 -6.09 4.36
N ASP A 38 17.68 -5.79 4.01
CA ASP A 38 18.62 -5.08 4.86
C ASP A 38 18.12 -3.65 5.02
N TYR A 39 17.35 -3.35 6.07
CA TYR A 39 17.00 -1.98 6.43
C TYR A 39 18.00 -1.46 7.47
N GLN A 40 18.45 -0.21 7.30
CA GLN A 40 19.39 0.42 8.20
C GLN A 40 18.98 1.86 8.45
N GLU A 41 18.73 2.22 9.71
CA GLU A 41 18.30 3.57 10.11
C GLU A 41 19.24 4.66 9.57
N MET A 42 20.56 4.48 9.73
CA MET A 42 21.54 5.46 9.27
C MET A 42 21.49 5.72 7.75
N ARG A 43 21.14 4.72 6.94
CA ARG A 43 21.03 4.85 5.49
C ARG A 43 19.63 5.34 5.08
N ASP A 44 18.59 4.67 5.59
CA ASP A 44 17.22 4.80 5.11
C ASP A 44 16.41 5.90 5.81
N ILE A 45 16.91 6.40 6.95
CA ILE A 45 16.46 7.61 7.64
C ILE A 45 17.51 8.70 7.53
N ASN A 46 18.64 8.60 8.24
CA ASN A 46 19.59 9.72 8.36
C ASN A 46 20.25 10.08 7.01
N GLY A 47 20.52 9.09 6.16
CA GLY A 47 21.06 9.29 4.82
C GLY A 47 20.04 9.78 3.79
N ARG A 48 18.75 9.45 3.98
CA ARG A 48 17.65 9.78 3.06
C ARG A 48 16.98 11.11 3.38
N ASP A 49 16.89 11.45 4.66
CA ASP A 49 16.18 12.63 5.14
C ASP A 49 17.06 13.86 5.26
N GLU A 50 16.44 15.02 5.03
CA GLU A 50 16.99 16.33 5.38
C GLU A 50 16.78 16.60 6.87
N VAL A 51 15.58 16.26 7.37
CA VAL A 51 15.26 16.25 8.80
C VAL A 51 14.75 14.84 9.13
N PRO A 52 15.48 14.04 9.91
CA PRO A 52 15.13 12.65 10.22
C PRO A 52 13.64 12.50 10.57
N GLU A 53 12.98 11.57 9.89
CA GLU A 53 11.57 11.19 10.02
C GLU A 53 10.53 12.26 9.67
N ARG A 54 10.95 13.52 9.48
CA ARG A 54 10.05 14.65 9.24
C ARG A 54 10.06 15.12 7.79
N ARG A 55 11.22 15.10 7.14
CA ARG A 55 11.38 15.64 5.80
C ARG A 55 12.48 14.94 5.02
N VAL A 56 12.09 14.31 3.91
CA VAL A 56 13.03 13.72 2.97
C VAL A 56 13.82 14.76 2.17
N LYS A 57 15.05 14.43 1.74
CA LYS A 57 15.84 15.24 0.79
C LYS A 57 15.08 15.46 -0.52
N ARG A 58 15.30 16.63 -1.13
CA ARG A 58 14.62 17.09 -2.36
C ARG A 58 14.64 16.09 -3.52
N GLN A 59 15.70 15.30 -3.66
CA GLN A 59 15.85 14.30 -4.73
C GLN A 59 14.78 13.19 -4.69
N TYR A 60 14.17 12.92 -3.52
CA TYR A 60 13.10 11.92 -3.39
C TYR A 60 11.70 12.47 -3.73
N VAL A 61 11.56 13.78 -3.95
CA VAL A 61 10.27 14.44 -4.17
C VAL A 61 10.15 14.95 -5.60
N ASP A 62 8.98 14.78 -6.20
CA ASP A 62 8.58 15.43 -7.44
C ASP A 62 7.13 15.93 -7.31
N MET A 63 6.94 17.24 -7.50
CA MET A 63 5.65 17.90 -7.30
C MET A 63 4.78 17.93 -8.56
N THR A 64 5.21 17.31 -9.66
CA THR A 64 4.45 17.23 -10.92
C THR A 64 2.99 16.78 -10.73
N PRO A 65 2.66 15.80 -9.85
CA PRO A 65 1.27 15.39 -9.62
C PRO A 65 0.39 16.44 -8.95
N LYS A 66 0.95 17.49 -8.34
CA LYS A 66 0.20 18.50 -7.56
C LYS A 66 -0.84 19.25 -8.41
N LYS A 67 -0.61 19.37 -9.72
CA LYS A 67 -1.59 19.97 -10.66
C LYS A 67 -2.85 19.12 -10.85
N ALA A 68 -2.78 17.83 -10.55
CA ALA A 68 -3.87 16.87 -10.65
C ALA A 68 -4.38 16.43 -9.26
N GLN A 69 -4.06 17.21 -8.23
CA GLN A 69 -4.41 16.93 -6.84
C GLN A 69 -5.62 17.75 -6.39
N ALA A 70 -6.54 17.11 -5.67
CA ALA A 70 -7.67 17.75 -5.00
C ALA A 70 -7.86 17.20 -3.58
N LEU A 71 -8.23 18.07 -2.64
CA LEU A 71 -8.85 17.66 -1.39
C LEU A 71 -10.35 17.88 -1.56
N GLU A 72 -11.13 16.81 -1.53
CA GLU A 72 -12.55 16.85 -1.87
C GLU A 72 -13.37 15.99 -0.91
N SER A 73 -14.69 16.14 -0.99
CA SER A 73 -15.64 15.27 -0.32
C SER A 73 -16.37 14.47 -1.38
N VAL A 74 -16.21 13.14 -1.36
CA VAL A 74 -16.95 12.24 -2.24
C VAL A 74 -18.24 11.85 -1.53
N SER A 75 -19.38 12.01 -2.20
CA SER A 75 -20.64 11.47 -1.71
C SER A 75 -20.70 9.98 -2.04
N VAL A 76 -20.67 9.14 -1.01
CA VAL A 76 -20.74 7.69 -1.09
C VAL A 76 -21.95 7.21 -0.29
N GLU A 77 -22.94 6.64 -0.98
CA GLU A 77 -24.19 6.15 -0.35
C GLU A 77 -24.87 7.19 0.57
N GLY A 78 -24.88 8.46 0.16
CA GLY A 78 -25.48 9.55 0.93
C GLY A 78 -24.61 10.09 2.07
N ARG A 79 -23.43 9.51 2.32
CA ARG A 79 -22.44 10.01 3.28
C ARG A 79 -21.32 10.76 2.57
N ALA A 80 -20.88 11.87 3.14
CA ALA A 80 -19.70 12.59 2.65
C ALA A 80 -18.43 11.99 3.25
N LEU A 81 -17.56 11.44 2.40
CA LEU A 81 -16.23 10.95 2.75
C LEU A 81 -15.18 11.96 2.28
N GLU A 82 -14.42 12.53 3.20
CA GLU A 82 -13.30 13.40 2.85
C GLU A 82 -12.15 12.57 2.26
N VAL A 83 -11.66 12.97 1.09
CA VAL A 83 -10.53 12.31 0.42
C VAL A 83 -9.51 13.32 -0.06
N GLY A 84 -8.26 12.88 -0.16
CA GLY A 84 -7.29 13.46 -1.07
C GLY A 84 -7.21 12.60 -2.32
N ARG A 85 -7.41 13.20 -3.49
CA ARG A 85 -7.29 12.54 -4.80
C ARG A 85 -6.10 13.10 -5.56
N VAL A 86 -5.34 12.24 -6.24
CA VAL A 86 -4.28 12.63 -7.18
C VAL A 86 -4.39 11.80 -8.45
N GLY A 87 -4.56 12.48 -9.58
CA GLY A 87 -4.87 11.85 -10.86
C GLY A 87 -6.28 12.17 -11.35
N PRO A 88 -6.70 11.61 -12.50
CA PRO A 88 -8.00 11.91 -13.09
C PRO A 88 -9.16 11.50 -12.18
N ALA A 89 -10.27 12.25 -12.24
CA ALA A 89 -11.47 11.95 -11.46
C ALA A 89 -12.28 10.76 -12.02
N SER A 90 -12.08 10.43 -13.29
CA SER A 90 -12.73 9.32 -14.01
C SER A 90 -11.83 8.83 -15.16
N GLY A 91 -12.13 7.64 -15.69
CA GLY A 91 -11.39 7.04 -16.80
C GLY A 91 -9.97 6.58 -16.48
N GLN A 92 -9.61 6.49 -15.19
CA GLN A 92 -8.30 6.05 -14.75
C GLN A 92 -8.01 4.58 -15.13
N ALA A 93 -6.78 4.28 -15.50
CA ALA A 93 -6.34 2.94 -15.90
C ALA A 93 -6.32 1.94 -14.73
N PHE A 94 -6.12 2.45 -13.51
CA PHE A 94 -6.21 1.73 -12.24
C PHE A 94 -6.38 2.74 -11.10
N THR A 95 -6.79 2.26 -9.93
CA THR A 95 -6.91 3.06 -8.71
C THR A 95 -6.09 2.45 -7.58
N VAL A 96 -5.39 3.28 -6.81
CA VAL A 96 -4.78 2.90 -5.53
C VAL A 96 -5.44 3.70 -4.41
N ILE A 97 -5.99 3.02 -3.42
CA ILE A 97 -6.58 3.64 -2.23
C ILE A 97 -5.66 3.34 -1.04
N PHE A 98 -5.19 4.38 -0.35
CA PHE A 98 -4.37 4.25 0.85
C PHE A 98 -5.15 4.61 2.11
N ILE A 99 -5.31 3.63 2.99
CA ILE A 99 -5.95 3.77 4.29
C ILE A 99 -4.88 4.01 5.36
N HIS A 100 -4.98 5.15 6.03
CA HIS A 100 -4.07 5.53 7.10
C HIS A 100 -4.24 4.68 8.36
N GLY A 101 -3.23 4.71 9.24
CA GLY A 101 -3.31 4.15 10.58
C GLY A 101 -4.01 5.07 11.59
N ARG A 102 -3.99 4.68 12.86
CA ARG A 102 -4.58 5.45 13.96
C ARG A 102 -4.01 6.87 14.02
N GLY A 103 -4.89 7.86 14.20
CA GLY A 103 -4.52 9.28 14.29
C GLY A 103 -4.14 9.93 12.95
N GLY A 104 -4.24 9.19 11.85
CA GLY A 104 -4.11 9.74 10.50
C GLY A 104 -5.44 10.29 9.95
N ASP A 105 -5.32 10.93 8.80
CA ASP A 105 -6.42 11.35 7.94
C ASP A 105 -5.90 11.48 6.49
N ARG A 106 -6.71 12.00 5.56
CA ARG A 106 -6.29 12.21 4.16
C ARG A 106 -4.97 12.94 4.01
N ARG A 107 -4.63 13.89 4.89
CA ARG A 107 -3.38 14.69 4.82
C ARG A 107 -2.13 13.84 5.01
N LEU A 108 -2.21 12.74 5.77
CA LEU A 108 -1.06 11.85 5.99
C LEU A 108 -0.59 11.24 4.67
N GLY A 109 -1.51 10.59 3.95
CA GLY A 109 -1.22 9.97 2.64
C GLY A 109 -0.99 10.98 1.51
N MET A 110 -1.26 12.27 1.77
CA MET A 110 -1.04 13.36 0.82
C MET A 110 0.29 14.10 1.05
N ASN A 111 0.96 13.86 2.18
CA ASN A 111 2.20 14.54 2.53
C ASN A 111 3.37 14.00 1.68
N ASP A 112 3.96 14.89 0.87
CA ASP A 112 5.02 14.54 -0.07
C ASP A 112 6.39 14.29 0.59
N TYR A 113 6.60 14.77 1.80
CA TYR A 113 7.93 14.83 2.41
C TYR A 113 8.16 13.80 3.51
N THR A 114 7.10 13.27 4.11
CA THR A 114 7.20 12.27 5.19
C THR A 114 7.44 10.89 4.63
N PHE A 115 7.82 9.95 5.50
CA PHE A 115 8.08 8.55 5.13
C PHE A 115 9.06 8.42 3.95
N GLY A 116 10.13 9.21 3.96
CA GLY A 116 11.14 9.21 2.89
C GLY A 116 10.61 9.63 1.52
N GLY A 117 9.44 10.28 1.43
CA GLY A 117 8.79 10.60 0.15
C GLY A 117 8.10 9.42 -0.51
N ASN A 118 7.83 8.32 0.20
CA ASN A 118 7.22 7.14 -0.40
C ASN A 118 5.78 7.38 -0.87
N PHE A 119 5.02 8.24 -0.19
CA PHE A 119 3.73 8.73 -0.71
C PHE A 119 3.88 9.56 -1.98
N ASN A 120 4.90 10.41 -2.06
CA ASN A 120 5.19 11.17 -3.27
C ASN A 120 5.50 10.23 -4.45
N ARG A 121 6.30 9.18 -4.22
CA ARG A 121 6.57 8.16 -5.24
C ARG A 121 5.30 7.45 -5.69
N LEU A 122 4.46 7.00 -4.76
CA LEU A 122 3.20 6.33 -5.09
C LEU A 122 2.28 7.22 -5.93
N LYS A 123 2.12 8.49 -5.56
CA LYS A 123 1.33 9.48 -6.32
C LYS A 123 1.88 9.69 -7.73
N ASN A 124 3.20 9.77 -7.89
CA ASN A 124 3.84 9.91 -9.19
C ASN A 124 3.68 8.65 -10.05
N LEU A 125 3.85 7.44 -9.48
CA LEU A 125 3.61 6.18 -10.17
C LEU A 125 2.17 6.09 -10.67
N ALA A 126 1.18 6.48 -9.85
CA ALA A 126 -0.22 6.52 -10.25
C ALA A 126 -0.43 7.47 -11.44
N VAL A 127 -0.09 8.75 -11.29
CA VAL A 127 -0.35 9.76 -12.33
C VAL A 127 0.41 9.48 -13.62
N ALA A 128 1.70 9.11 -13.53
CA ALA A 128 2.50 8.80 -14.70
C ALA A 128 1.95 7.59 -15.46
N ASN A 129 1.21 6.69 -14.83
CA ASN A 129 0.63 5.53 -15.50
C ASN A 129 -0.88 5.65 -15.73
N GLY A 130 -1.42 6.87 -15.70
CA GLY A 130 -2.84 7.13 -15.96
C GLY A 130 -3.78 6.61 -14.87
N GLY A 131 -3.24 6.27 -13.70
CA GLY A 131 -3.99 5.84 -12.52
C GLY A 131 -4.37 7.00 -11.61
N THR A 132 -5.23 6.68 -10.64
CA THR A 132 -5.66 7.62 -9.60
C THR A 132 -5.30 7.09 -8.22
N TYR A 133 -4.73 7.95 -7.39
CA TYR A 133 -4.47 7.70 -5.99
C TYR A 133 -5.51 8.40 -5.12
N TYR A 134 -6.04 7.68 -4.13
CA TYR A 134 -6.91 8.23 -3.08
C TYR A 134 -6.32 7.99 -1.69
N ALA A 135 -6.44 8.99 -0.82
CA ALA A 135 -6.26 8.87 0.62
C ALA A 135 -7.53 9.39 1.34
N PRO A 136 -8.46 8.52 1.76
CA PRO A 136 -9.62 8.93 2.54
C PRO A 136 -9.26 9.28 4.00
N SER A 137 -10.02 10.18 4.61
CA SER A 137 -10.07 10.37 6.06
C SER A 137 -11.07 9.37 6.65
N VAL A 138 -10.59 8.20 7.06
CA VAL A 138 -11.42 7.16 7.70
C VAL A 138 -11.78 7.61 9.11
N ARG A 139 -13.08 7.69 9.40
CA ARG A 139 -13.61 8.22 10.68
C ARG A 139 -13.55 7.20 11.82
N SER A 140 -13.71 5.92 11.49
CA SER A 140 -13.69 4.80 12.44
C SER A 140 -13.07 3.58 11.79
N PHE A 141 -12.41 2.73 12.59
CA PHE A 141 -11.80 1.48 12.12
C PHE A 141 -12.68 0.27 12.46
N ASP A 142 -13.98 0.41 12.24
CA ASP A 142 -15.06 -0.56 12.49
C ASP A 142 -15.90 -0.78 11.20
N GLU A 143 -17.07 -1.41 11.33
CA GLU A 143 -17.93 -1.68 10.15
C GLU A 143 -18.37 -0.40 9.41
N ASN A 144 -18.49 0.74 10.09
CA ASN A 144 -18.87 2.00 9.43
C ASN A 144 -17.79 2.50 8.49
N GLY A 145 -16.52 2.42 8.93
CA GLY A 145 -15.36 2.74 8.10
C GLY A 145 -15.17 1.74 6.97
N VAL A 146 -15.45 0.46 7.21
CA VAL A 146 -15.47 -0.57 6.15
C VAL A 146 -16.51 -0.21 5.09
N ALA A 147 -17.73 0.17 5.49
CA ALA A 147 -18.78 0.57 4.57
C ALA A 147 -18.41 1.84 3.77
N ASP A 148 -17.83 2.86 4.41
CA ASP A 148 -17.34 4.07 3.72
C ASP A 148 -16.31 3.73 2.63
N VAL A 149 -15.35 2.86 2.95
CA VAL A 149 -14.30 2.47 2.00
C VAL A 149 -14.82 1.50 0.93
N ALA A 150 -15.75 0.61 1.25
CA ALA A 150 -16.43 -0.24 0.26
C ALA A 150 -17.15 0.61 -0.79
N ALA A 151 -17.83 1.66 -0.36
CA ALA A 151 -18.52 2.57 -1.24
C ALA A 151 -17.54 3.42 -2.09
N LEU A 152 -16.38 3.82 -1.54
CA LEU A 152 -15.31 4.46 -2.31
C LEU A 152 -14.71 3.51 -3.37
N ILE A 153 -14.52 2.23 -3.04
CA ILE A 153 -14.06 1.20 -3.99
C ILE A 153 -15.07 1.06 -5.14
N ALA A 154 -16.36 0.98 -4.83
CA ALA A 154 -17.41 0.89 -5.84
C ALA A 154 -17.49 2.13 -6.74
N ASP A 155 -17.37 3.33 -6.16
CA ASP A 155 -17.33 4.59 -6.90
C ASP A 155 -16.11 4.66 -7.84
N ALA A 156 -14.93 4.29 -7.35
CA ALA A 156 -13.70 4.25 -8.16
C ALA A 156 -13.80 3.25 -9.33
N ALA A 157 -14.35 2.06 -9.08
CA ALA A 157 -14.59 1.06 -10.12
C ALA A 157 -15.60 1.58 -11.15
N LYS A 158 -16.71 2.19 -10.72
CA LYS A 158 -17.72 2.77 -11.63
C LYS A 158 -17.13 3.88 -12.50
N LYS A 159 -16.39 4.84 -11.91
CA LYS A 159 -15.81 5.99 -12.61
C LYS A 159 -14.72 5.60 -13.62
N SER A 160 -14.15 4.40 -13.50
CA SER A 160 -13.14 3.89 -14.43
C SER A 160 -13.68 2.88 -15.45
N GLY A 161 -14.97 2.52 -15.40
CA GLY A 161 -15.51 1.45 -16.24
C GLY A 161 -15.01 0.06 -15.83
N GLY A 162 -14.86 -0.18 -14.52
CA GLY A 162 -14.46 -1.46 -13.95
C GLY A 162 -12.96 -1.74 -13.96
N LYS A 163 -12.11 -0.71 -14.04
CA LYS A 163 -10.66 -0.89 -14.03
C LYS A 163 -10.16 -1.29 -12.64
N PRO A 164 -8.97 -1.93 -12.55
CA PRO A 164 -8.40 -2.43 -11.30
C PRO A 164 -8.40 -1.42 -10.15
N VAL A 165 -8.93 -1.81 -8.98
CA VAL A 165 -8.78 -1.08 -7.72
C VAL A 165 -7.86 -1.86 -6.78
N ILE A 166 -6.83 -1.20 -6.25
CA ILE A 166 -5.88 -1.77 -5.30
C ILE A 166 -6.10 -1.06 -3.96
N LEU A 167 -6.36 -1.83 -2.91
CA LEU A 167 -6.54 -1.30 -1.57
C LEU A 167 -5.25 -1.50 -0.75
N THR A 168 -4.76 -0.44 -0.15
CA THR A 168 -3.53 -0.46 0.65
C THR A 168 -3.82 0.08 2.04
N CYS A 169 -3.36 -0.61 3.08
CA CYS A 169 -3.69 -0.27 4.46
C CYS A 169 -2.44 -0.31 5.34
N ALA A 170 -2.24 0.74 6.14
CA ALA A 170 -1.15 0.82 7.10
C ALA A 170 -1.62 0.72 8.55
N SER A 171 -0.88 0.00 9.40
CA SER A 171 -1.15 -0.09 10.84
C SER A 171 -2.63 -0.45 11.11
N MET A 172 -3.32 0.29 11.97
CA MET A 172 -4.74 0.12 12.29
C MET A 172 -5.67 0.19 11.07
N GLY A 173 -5.24 0.81 9.97
CA GLY A 173 -5.96 0.77 8.70
C GLY A 173 -6.15 -0.64 8.16
N SER A 174 -5.33 -1.62 8.58
CA SER A 174 -5.52 -3.02 8.19
C SER A 174 -6.87 -3.58 8.61
N PHE A 175 -7.48 -3.08 9.70
CA PHE A 175 -8.83 -3.47 10.10
C PHE A 175 -9.86 -3.18 8.99
N ILE A 176 -9.69 -2.07 8.27
CA ILE A 176 -10.52 -1.77 7.10
C ILE A 176 -10.26 -2.77 5.98
N CYS A 177 -9.00 -3.01 5.61
CA CYS A 177 -8.67 -4.01 4.58
C CYS A 177 -9.25 -5.39 4.91
N TYR A 178 -9.17 -5.82 6.17
CA TYR A 178 -9.71 -7.10 6.57
C TYR A 178 -11.24 -7.11 6.62
N GLY A 179 -11.89 -6.02 7.03
CA GLY A 179 -13.35 -5.89 6.89
C GLY A 179 -13.78 -5.99 5.41
N ILE A 180 -13.12 -5.24 4.52
CA ILE A 180 -13.33 -5.30 3.08
C ILE A 180 -13.10 -6.70 2.52
N SER A 181 -12.12 -7.45 3.05
CA SER A 181 -11.84 -8.81 2.58
C SER A 181 -13.01 -9.78 2.75
N ARG A 182 -13.93 -9.48 3.66
CA ARG A 182 -15.14 -10.25 3.94
C ARG A 182 -16.35 -9.79 3.11
N ASP A 183 -16.30 -8.58 2.56
CA ASP A 183 -17.36 -8.01 1.73
C ASP A 183 -17.27 -8.50 0.29
N LYS A 184 -18.28 -9.25 -0.16
CA LYS A 184 -18.31 -9.84 -1.50
C LYS A 184 -18.36 -8.80 -2.62
N ALA A 185 -19.12 -7.70 -2.44
CA ALA A 185 -19.27 -6.67 -3.46
C ALA A 185 -18.00 -5.83 -3.60
N ALA A 186 -17.37 -5.47 -2.48
CA ALA A 186 -16.09 -4.76 -2.50
C ALA A 186 -14.98 -5.63 -3.10
N VAL A 187 -14.86 -6.90 -2.70
CA VAL A 187 -13.85 -7.83 -3.25
C VAL A 187 -13.99 -8.02 -4.76
N ALA A 188 -15.21 -8.01 -5.30
CA ALA A 188 -15.43 -8.14 -6.74
C ALA A 188 -14.77 -6.99 -7.53
N ASN A 189 -14.70 -5.79 -6.94
CA ASN A 189 -14.08 -4.61 -7.54
C ASN A 189 -12.57 -4.51 -7.28
N LEU A 190 -12.01 -5.33 -6.38
CA LEU A 190 -10.59 -5.30 -6.06
C LEU A 190 -9.77 -6.16 -7.03
N LYS A 191 -8.60 -5.63 -7.39
CA LYS A 191 -7.51 -6.36 -8.03
C LYS A 191 -6.60 -7.03 -7.01
N GLY A 192 -6.34 -6.39 -5.87
CA GLY A 192 -5.48 -6.93 -4.82
C GLY A 192 -5.32 -5.98 -3.64
N MET A 193 -4.52 -6.40 -2.66
CA MET A 193 -4.26 -5.63 -1.44
C MET A 193 -2.76 -5.48 -1.13
N ALA A 194 -2.40 -4.40 -0.44
CA ALA A 194 -1.11 -4.28 0.25
C ALA A 194 -1.32 -3.93 1.73
N ILE A 195 -0.67 -4.66 2.63
CA ILE A 195 -0.78 -4.47 4.08
C ILE A 195 0.60 -4.04 4.62
N LEU A 196 0.66 -2.88 5.27
CA LEU A 196 1.90 -2.19 5.63
C LEU A 196 2.00 -2.09 7.17
N GLY A 197 2.79 -2.94 7.82
CA GLY A 197 2.90 -2.96 9.28
C GLY A 197 1.54 -3.12 9.95
N GLY A 198 0.66 -3.93 9.35
CA GLY A 198 -0.74 -4.05 9.76
C GLY A 198 -0.93 -4.90 11.00
N ALA A 199 -2.11 -4.81 11.60
CA ALA A 199 -2.55 -5.78 12.59
C ALA A 199 -2.69 -7.18 11.96
N VAL A 200 -2.72 -8.21 12.80
CA VAL A 200 -2.94 -9.60 12.39
C VAL A 200 -4.43 -9.92 12.43
N ASP A 201 -4.94 -10.57 11.38
CA ASP A 201 -6.31 -11.09 11.34
C ASP A 201 -6.30 -12.60 11.04
N PRO A 202 -6.58 -13.45 12.05
CA PRO A 202 -6.61 -14.91 11.88
C PRO A 202 -7.66 -15.43 10.89
N ASP A 203 -8.70 -14.64 10.60
CA ASP A 203 -9.77 -15.02 9.67
C ASP A 203 -9.53 -14.51 8.24
N PHE A 204 -8.49 -13.71 8.01
CA PHE A 204 -8.14 -13.25 6.65
C PHE A 204 -7.95 -14.41 5.65
N PRO A 205 -7.28 -15.53 5.99
CA PRO A 205 -7.20 -16.70 5.10
C PRO A 205 -8.54 -17.38 4.81
N LYS A 206 -9.59 -17.10 5.60
CA LYS A 206 -10.95 -17.62 5.38
C LYS A 206 -11.85 -16.58 4.69
N SER A 207 -11.31 -15.45 4.27
CA SER A 207 -12.09 -14.33 3.74
C SER A 207 -12.64 -14.61 2.33
N VAL A 208 -13.55 -13.76 1.86
CA VAL A 208 -14.02 -13.81 0.46
C VAL A 208 -12.88 -13.47 -0.49
N PHE A 209 -12.03 -12.52 -0.11
CA PHE A 209 -10.82 -12.13 -0.85
C PHE A 209 -9.86 -13.31 -1.07
N ALA A 210 -9.55 -14.04 0.01
CA ALA A 210 -8.70 -15.23 0.01
C ALA A 210 -9.26 -16.33 -0.90
N ARG A 211 -10.56 -16.66 -0.75
CA ARG A 211 -11.26 -17.62 -1.63
C ARG A 211 -11.27 -17.19 -3.10
N ALA A 212 -11.33 -15.88 -3.37
CA ALA A 212 -11.25 -15.33 -4.71
C ALA A 212 -9.82 -15.29 -5.28
N LYS A 213 -8.82 -15.78 -4.52
CA LYS A 213 -7.39 -15.83 -4.88
C LYS A 213 -6.84 -14.49 -5.35
N LYS A 214 -7.30 -13.40 -4.73
CA LYS A 214 -6.81 -12.06 -5.04
C LYS A 214 -5.40 -11.88 -4.45
N PRO A 215 -4.45 -11.27 -5.18
CA PRO A 215 -3.08 -11.08 -4.71
C PRO A 215 -3.00 -10.13 -3.51
N VAL A 216 -2.18 -10.50 -2.52
CA VAL A 216 -1.87 -9.66 -1.36
C VAL A 216 -0.37 -9.57 -1.10
N TRP A 217 0.12 -8.36 -0.85
CA TRP A 217 1.52 -8.12 -0.47
C TRP A 217 1.61 -7.55 0.94
N PHE A 218 2.29 -8.25 1.83
CA PHE A 218 2.58 -7.81 3.19
C PHE A 218 3.97 -7.21 3.28
N THR A 219 4.11 -6.11 4.00
CA THR A 219 5.40 -5.49 4.30
C THR A 219 5.46 -5.19 5.80
N HIS A 220 6.55 -5.57 6.49
CA HIS A 220 6.61 -5.49 7.95
C HIS A 220 8.03 -5.19 8.46
N GLY A 221 8.17 -4.47 9.57
CA GLY A 221 9.45 -4.25 10.24
C GLY A 221 9.73 -5.34 11.27
N SER A 222 10.95 -5.89 11.31
CA SER A 222 11.25 -6.99 12.25
C SER A 222 11.26 -6.59 13.72
N ALA A 223 11.52 -5.32 14.02
CA ALA A 223 11.54 -4.74 15.35
C ALA A 223 10.24 -3.96 15.64
N ASP A 224 9.15 -4.23 14.91
CA ASP A 224 7.84 -3.65 15.19
C ASP A 224 7.32 -4.11 16.57
N LYS A 225 7.16 -3.15 17.48
CA LYS A 225 6.66 -3.35 18.85
C LYS A 225 5.14 -3.20 18.97
N VAL A 226 4.46 -2.80 17.90
CA VAL A 226 3.00 -2.60 17.86
C VAL A 226 2.31 -3.86 17.34
N TYR A 227 2.76 -4.39 16.20
CA TYR A 227 2.26 -5.64 15.63
C TYR A 227 3.40 -6.58 15.27
N SER A 228 3.27 -7.86 15.62
CA SER A 228 4.33 -8.85 15.45
C SER A 228 4.53 -9.22 13.97
N ALA A 229 5.76 -9.05 13.48
CA ALA A 229 6.18 -9.50 12.16
C ALA A 229 6.02 -11.02 11.98
N ASP A 230 6.28 -11.80 13.03
CA ASP A 230 6.22 -13.27 12.98
C ASP A 230 4.79 -13.78 12.90
N GLN A 231 3.86 -13.12 13.62
CA GLN A 231 2.43 -13.43 13.49
C GLN A 231 1.93 -13.05 12.09
N GLN A 232 2.35 -11.91 11.53
CA GLN A 232 2.00 -11.54 10.17
C GLN A 232 2.57 -12.53 9.14
N ALA A 233 3.82 -12.98 9.31
CA ALA A 233 4.44 -14.01 8.49
C ALA A 233 3.70 -15.35 8.58
N THR A 234 3.11 -15.67 9.74
CA THR A 234 2.28 -16.87 9.92
C THR A 234 0.99 -16.81 9.10
N ILE A 235 0.32 -15.65 9.05
CA ILE A 235 -0.83 -15.43 8.17
C ILE A 235 -0.42 -15.56 6.70
N PHE A 236 0.67 -14.89 6.30
CA PHE A 236 1.22 -14.99 4.94
C PHE A 236 1.45 -16.45 4.52
N ARG A 237 2.14 -17.25 5.35
CA ARG A 237 2.42 -18.66 5.04
C ARG A 237 1.16 -19.51 4.99
N SER A 238 0.13 -19.17 5.78
CA SER A 238 -1.17 -19.84 5.71
C SER A 238 -1.85 -19.62 4.36
N LEU A 239 -1.83 -18.39 3.83
CA LEU A 239 -2.34 -18.05 2.50
C LEU A 239 -1.54 -18.77 1.41
N LEU A 240 -0.21 -18.75 1.52
CA LEU A 240 0.68 -19.39 0.55
C LEU A 240 0.46 -20.91 0.49
N LYS A 241 0.31 -21.57 1.65
CA LYS A 241 -0.01 -23.00 1.73
C LYS A 241 -1.38 -23.33 1.11
N ALA A 242 -2.34 -22.40 1.18
CA ALA A 242 -3.64 -22.53 0.52
C ALA A 242 -3.59 -22.26 -1.01
N GLY A 243 -2.41 -21.93 -1.55
CA GLY A 243 -2.23 -21.63 -2.97
C GLY A 243 -2.73 -20.25 -3.37
N GLU A 244 -2.85 -19.33 -2.40
CA GLU A 244 -3.21 -17.94 -2.67
C GLU A 244 -1.97 -17.13 -3.11
N PRO A 245 -2.11 -16.16 -4.02
CA PRO A 245 -1.00 -15.30 -4.41
C PRO A 245 -0.68 -14.35 -3.25
N ALA A 246 0.33 -14.68 -2.45
CA ALA A 246 0.78 -13.86 -1.34
C ALA A 246 2.28 -13.56 -1.47
N ARG A 247 2.68 -12.34 -1.10
CA ARG A 247 4.09 -11.94 -0.93
C ARG A 247 4.32 -11.33 0.44
N PHE A 248 5.54 -11.49 0.97
CA PHE A 248 5.94 -10.94 2.26
C PHE A 248 7.34 -10.32 2.21
N THR A 249 7.45 -9.05 2.53
CA THR A 249 8.74 -8.34 2.65
C THR A 249 8.96 -7.93 4.10
N ARG A 250 10.04 -8.43 4.70
CA ARG A 250 10.45 -8.08 6.07
C ARG A 250 11.63 -7.14 6.03
N TYR A 251 11.52 -5.97 6.64
CA TYR A 251 12.64 -5.04 6.83
C TYR A 251 13.37 -5.39 8.12
N GLU A 252 14.59 -5.92 8.02
CA GLU A 252 15.41 -6.29 9.17
C GLU A 252 15.78 -5.04 9.99
N THR A 253 15.73 -5.14 11.31
CA THR A 253 15.77 -4.03 12.29
C THR A 253 14.69 -2.95 12.16
N GLY A 254 13.78 -3.06 11.19
CA GLY A 254 12.74 -2.04 10.92
C GLY A 254 11.70 -1.93 12.02
N SER A 255 11.31 -0.70 12.36
CA SER A 255 10.21 -0.39 13.29
C SER A 255 8.84 -0.36 12.60
N HIS A 256 7.78 -0.07 13.36
CA HIS A 256 6.38 -0.01 12.91
C HIS A 256 6.14 0.89 11.67
N GLY A 257 6.83 2.03 11.57
CA GLY A 257 6.67 2.97 10.45
C GLY A 257 7.44 2.58 9.18
N THR A 258 8.34 1.60 9.27
CA THR A 258 9.25 1.19 8.18
C THR A 258 8.51 0.74 6.93
N PRO A 259 7.45 -0.08 7.01
CA PRO A 259 6.70 -0.50 5.82
C PRO A 259 6.14 0.67 5.00
N VAL A 260 5.57 1.68 5.66
CA VAL A 260 5.05 2.87 4.96
C VAL A 260 6.17 3.62 4.22
N ARG A 261 7.36 3.67 4.83
CA ARG A 261 8.56 4.34 4.31
C ARG A 261 9.25 3.59 3.17
N MET A 262 9.31 2.27 3.27
CA MET A 262 10.25 1.45 2.50
C MET A 262 9.59 0.54 1.47
N THR A 263 8.25 0.39 1.47
CA THR A 263 7.58 -0.42 0.44
C THR A 263 7.94 0.05 -0.96
N ASP A 264 8.48 -0.85 -1.76
CA ASP A 264 8.72 -0.62 -3.18
C ASP A 264 7.38 -0.67 -3.93
N TRP A 265 6.77 0.50 -4.06
CA TRP A 265 5.46 0.63 -4.70
C TRP A 265 5.43 0.16 -6.15
N ARG A 266 6.51 0.29 -6.93
CA ARG A 266 6.47 -0.18 -8.32
C ARG A 266 6.43 -1.70 -8.36
N ALA A 267 7.26 -2.38 -7.55
CA ALA A 267 7.24 -3.83 -7.41
C ALA A 267 5.88 -4.35 -6.95
N VAL A 268 5.34 -3.76 -5.88
CA VAL A 268 4.02 -4.14 -5.32
C VAL A 268 2.92 -3.98 -6.36
N LEU A 269 2.81 -2.81 -7.00
CA LEU A 269 1.74 -2.53 -7.95
C LEU A 269 1.87 -3.39 -9.21
N ASN A 270 3.07 -3.57 -9.75
CA ASN A 270 3.28 -4.40 -10.93
C ASN A 270 2.87 -5.85 -10.69
N TRP A 271 3.29 -6.43 -9.57
CA TRP A 271 2.94 -7.81 -9.23
C TRP A 271 1.44 -7.99 -8.98
N ILE A 272 0.78 -7.03 -8.33
CA ILE A 272 -0.68 -7.08 -8.13
C ILE A 272 -1.41 -6.94 -9.49
N LEU A 273 -0.99 -6.02 -10.35
CA LEU A 273 -1.67 -5.77 -11.62
C LEU A 273 -1.50 -6.92 -12.63
N SER A 274 -0.42 -7.68 -12.56
CA SER A 274 -0.14 -8.81 -13.45
C SER A 274 -0.83 -10.12 -13.08
N ARG A 275 -1.71 -10.15 -12.05
CA ARG A 275 -2.32 -11.38 -11.51
C ARG A 275 -3.83 -11.39 -11.59
#